data_AF-A0A6I7Z5L0-F1
#
_entry.id   AF-A0A6I7Z5L0-F1
#
_cell.length_a   1.000
_cell.length_b   1.000
_cell.length_c   1.000
_cell.angle_alpha   90.00
_cell.angle_beta   90.00
_cell.angle_gamma   90.00
#
_symmetry.space_group_name_H-M   'P 1'
#
loop_
_entity.id
_entity.type
_entity.pdbx_description
1 polymer ?
#
loop_
_entity_poly.entity_id
_entity_poly.type
_entity_poly.pdbx_seq_one_letter_code
_entity_poly.pdbx_strand_id
1 'polypeptide(L)'
;MELTYFEGQAAFLEDYQKVAKAATIDQQQVVDDVMEELNKPTPDDQLYYILPGDKTANGQAVRFPFRKELIAMDEDATVSTQFFYEGSPYEYEVLEEEQR
;
A
#
# COMPACT_ATOMS: atom_id res chain seq x y z
N MET A 1 18.66 6.55 9.53
CA MET A 1 17.64 5.68 10.17
C MET A 1 16.64 5.38 9.08
N GLU A 2 16.47 4.14 8.68
CA GLU A 2 15.37 3.76 7.77
C GLU A 2 14.07 3.80 8.59
N LEU A 3 13.25 4.82 8.36
CA LEU A 3 11.91 4.88 8.94
C LEU A 3 11.08 3.81 8.24
N THR A 4 10.80 2.74 8.97
CA THR A 4 9.84 1.72 8.54
C THR A 4 8.49 2.13 9.09
N TYR A 5 7.56 2.46 8.22
CA TYR A 5 6.24 2.95 8.63
C TYR A 5 5.22 1.83 8.79
N PHE A 6 5.41 0.72 8.08
CA PHE A 6 4.56 -0.45 8.13
C PHE A 6 5.35 -1.74 7.93
N GLU A 7 4.85 -2.84 8.48
CA GLU A 7 5.47 -4.15 8.30
C GLU A 7 5.28 -4.64 6.87
N GLY A 8 6.34 -5.17 6.25
CA GLY A 8 6.31 -5.55 4.83
C GLY A 8 6.64 -4.40 3.86
N GLN A 9 7.14 -3.25 4.34
CA GLN A 9 7.57 -2.12 3.50
C GLN A 9 8.54 -2.53 2.38
N ALA A 10 9.52 -3.39 2.66
CA ALA A 10 10.45 -3.87 1.65
C ALA A 10 9.76 -4.66 0.54
N ALA A 11 8.88 -5.61 0.91
CA ALA A 11 8.11 -6.41 -0.04
C ALA A 11 7.17 -5.55 -0.90
N PHE A 12 6.51 -4.58 -0.27
CA PHE A 12 5.67 -3.60 -0.97
C PHE A 12 6.48 -2.80 -1.98
N LEU A 13 7.65 -2.27 -1.60
CA LEU A 13 8.49 -1.50 -2.52
C LEU A 13 8.99 -2.35 -3.69
N GLU A 14 9.32 -3.62 -3.44
CA GLU A 14 9.67 -4.57 -4.51
C GLU A 14 8.51 -4.81 -5.48
N ASP A 15 7.29 -5.04 -4.97
CA ASP A 15 6.11 -5.23 -5.82
C ASP A 15 5.74 -3.93 -6.55
N TYR A 16 5.75 -2.80 -5.85
CA TYR A 16 5.49 -1.48 -6.42
C TYR A 16 6.48 -1.19 -7.55
N GLN A 17 7.77 -1.45 -7.38
CA GLN A 17 8.78 -1.23 -8.43
C GLN A 17 8.55 -2.12 -9.65
N LYS A 18 8.06 -3.36 -9.47
CA LYS A 18 7.74 -4.26 -10.58
C LYS A 18 6.55 -3.78 -11.40
N VAL A 19 5.54 -3.17 -10.76
CA VAL A 19 4.34 -2.69 -11.44
C VAL A 19 4.43 -1.23 -11.88
N ALA A 20 5.27 -0.42 -11.24
CA ALA A 20 5.40 1.00 -11.54
C ALA A 20 6.01 1.23 -12.93
N LYS A 21 5.48 2.22 -13.63
CA LYS A 21 6.00 2.68 -14.93
C LYS A 21 7.31 3.44 -14.79
N ALA A 22 7.54 4.06 -13.63
CA ALA A 22 8.69 4.91 -13.39
C ALA A 22 9.97 4.08 -13.26
N ALA A 23 11.00 4.42 -14.04
CA ALA A 23 12.30 3.76 -13.98
C ALA A 23 13.01 3.96 -12.62
N THR A 24 12.69 5.07 -11.95
CA THR A 24 13.17 5.39 -10.61
C THR A 24 11.97 5.83 -9.77
N ILE A 25 11.71 5.12 -8.67
CA ILE A 25 10.69 5.49 -7.69
C ILE A 25 11.39 6.10 -6.47
N ASP A 26 10.83 7.16 -5.91
CA ASP A 26 11.28 7.67 -4.62
C ASP A 26 10.59 6.87 -3.52
N GLN A 27 11.32 5.94 -2.91
CA GLN A 27 10.77 5.01 -1.92
C GLN A 27 10.21 5.75 -0.71
N GLN A 28 10.82 6.85 -0.29
CA GLN A 28 10.30 7.66 0.82
C GLN A 28 8.98 8.30 0.43
N GLN A 29 8.91 8.94 -0.73
CA GLN A 29 7.67 9.54 -1.21
C GLN A 29 6.56 8.51 -1.36
N VAL A 30 6.86 7.35 -1.93
CA VAL A 30 5.87 6.27 -2.11
C VAL A 30 5.33 5.80 -0.77
N VAL A 31 6.19 5.61 0.23
CA VAL A 31 5.77 5.19 1.58
C VAL A 31 4.97 6.29 2.28
N ASP A 32 5.34 7.56 2.10
CA ASP A 32 4.61 8.70 2.66
C ASP A 32 3.20 8.79 2.07
N ASP A 33 3.06 8.72 0.73
CA ASP A 33 1.77 8.65 0.03
C ASP A 33 0.90 7.48 0.52
N VAL A 34 1.51 6.30 0.72
CA VAL A 34 0.82 5.12 1.24
C VAL A 34 0.33 5.39 2.65
N MET A 35 1.18 5.92 3.53
CA MET A 35 0.79 6.23 4.90
C MET A 35 -0.30 7.29 4.96
N GLU A 36 -0.25 8.32 4.11
CA GLU A 36 -1.32 9.31 4.01
C GLU A 36 -2.65 8.67 3.60
N GLU A 37 -2.65 7.73 2.65
CA GLU A 37 -3.84 6.96 2.26
C GLU A 37 -4.35 6.06 3.38
N LEU A 38 -3.45 5.32 4.05
CA LEU A 38 -3.78 4.39 5.14
C LEU A 38 -4.27 5.10 6.41
N ASN A 39 -3.83 6.34 6.65
CA ASN A 39 -4.30 7.17 7.76
C ASN A 39 -5.65 7.83 7.49
N LYS A 40 -6.19 7.77 6.26
CA LYS A 40 -7.53 8.29 6.00
C LYS A 40 -8.57 7.42 6.72
N PRO A 41 -9.61 8.03 7.30
CA PRO A 41 -10.69 7.28 7.92
C PRO A 41 -11.48 6.54 6.83
N THR A 42 -11.18 5.24 6.64
CA THR A 42 -12.03 4.35 5.84
C THR A 42 -13.16 3.80 6.71
N PRO A 43 -14.40 3.75 6.18
CA PRO A 43 -15.53 3.12 6.87
C PRO A 43 -15.38 1.59 6.98
N ASP A 44 -14.55 1.00 6.12
CA ASP A 44 -14.21 -0.42 6.12
C ASP A 44 -12.92 -0.71 6.89
N ASP A 45 -12.89 -1.85 7.59
CA ASP A 45 -11.69 -2.40 8.24
C ASP A 45 -10.59 -2.79 7.25
N GLN A 46 -10.91 -2.85 5.96
CA GLN A 46 -9.99 -3.18 4.89
C GLN A 46 -9.29 -1.92 4.38
N LEU A 47 -7.96 -1.91 4.45
CA LEU A 47 -7.12 -0.84 3.92
C LEU A 47 -6.51 -1.27 2.60
N TYR A 48 -6.58 -0.39 1.61
CA TYR A 48 -6.00 -0.65 0.30
C TYR A 48 -5.28 0.59 -0.18
N TYR A 49 -4.07 0.41 -0.71
CA TYR A 49 -3.42 1.44 -1.50
C TYR A 49 -3.64 1.16 -2.97
N ILE A 50 -4.19 2.13 -3.70
CA ILE A 50 -4.49 1.97 -5.12
C ILE A 50 -3.46 2.76 -5.93
N LEU A 51 -2.59 2.05 -6.64
CA LEU A 51 -1.69 2.64 -7.60
C LEU A 51 -2.46 2.84 -8.92
N PRO A 52 -2.75 4.09 -9.34
CA PRO A 52 -3.51 4.34 -10.57
C PRO A 52 -2.78 3.80 -11.80
N GLY A 53 -3.57 3.31 -12.78
CA GLY A 53 -3.05 2.71 -14.01
C GLY A 53 -2.05 3.59 -14.76
N ASP A 54 -2.25 4.91 -14.78
CA ASP A 54 -1.31 5.89 -15.35
C ASP A 54 0.11 5.80 -14.78
N LYS A 55 0.24 5.39 -13.51
CA LYS A 55 1.53 5.19 -12.83
C LYS A 55 2.07 3.77 -12.97
N THR A 56 1.32 2.84 -13.55
CA THR A 56 1.72 1.44 -13.74
C THR A 56 2.23 1.16 -15.15
N ALA A 57 3.14 0.21 -15.30
CA ALA A 57 3.68 -0.20 -16.59
C ALA A 57 2.61 -0.85 -17.48
N ASN A 58 1.62 -1.51 -16.87
CA ASN A 58 0.53 -2.21 -17.56
C ASN A 58 -0.66 -1.30 -17.92
N GLY A 59 -0.69 -0.05 -17.45
CA GLY A 59 -1.83 0.85 -17.63
C GLY A 59 -3.07 0.47 -16.80
N GLN A 60 -2.95 -0.50 -15.90
CA GLN A 60 -4.04 -1.01 -15.06
C GLN A 60 -3.83 -0.60 -13.61
N ALA A 61 -4.88 -0.15 -12.92
CA ALA A 61 -4.74 0.20 -11.52
C ALA A 61 -4.41 -1.05 -10.69
N VAL A 62 -3.47 -0.95 -9.75
CA VAL A 62 -3.06 -2.06 -8.88
C VAL A 62 -3.50 -1.74 -7.46
N ARG A 63 -4.21 -2.68 -6.83
CA ARG A 63 -4.66 -2.56 -5.45
C ARG A 63 -3.77 -3.41 -4.56
N PHE A 64 -3.08 -2.74 -3.64
CA PHE A 64 -2.21 -3.34 -2.65
C PHE A 64 -2.97 -3.51 -1.33
N PRO A 65 -3.13 -4.75 -0.83
CA PRO A 65 -3.85 -5.00 0.41
C PRO A 65 -3.01 -4.66 1.64
N PHE A 66 -3.62 -3.90 2.55
CA PHE A 66 -3.06 -3.54 3.85
C PHE A 66 -4.00 -3.95 4.97
N ARG A 67 -3.41 -4.25 6.12
CA ARG A 67 -4.10 -4.52 7.37
C ARG A 67 -3.63 -3.52 8.42
N LYS A 68 -4.55 -2.97 9.19
CA LYS A 68 -4.23 -2.26 10.43
C LYS A 68 -4.49 -3.19 11.61
N GLU A 69 -3.58 -3.22 12.56
CA GLU A 69 -3.75 -3.91 13.82
C GLU A 69 -3.55 -2.93 14.97
N LEU A 70 -4.45 -2.99 15.96
CA LEU A 70 -4.32 -2.22 17.19
C LEU A 70 -3.49 -3.03 18.17
N ILE A 71 -2.26 -2.61 18.39
CA ILE A 71 -1.34 -3.26 19.30
C ILE A 71 -1.41 -2.53 20.63
N ALA A 72 -1.78 -3.25 21.68
CA ALA A 72 -1.73 -2.73 23.05
C ALA A 72 -0.27 -2.70 23.50
N MET A 73 0.25 -1.51 23.79
CA MET A 73 1.52 -1.38 24.49
C MET A 73 1.23 -1.46 25.99
N ASP A 74 1.49 -2.63 26.58
CA ASP A 74 1.23 -2.96 28.00
C ASP A 74 1.82 -1.95 28.99
N GLU A 75 2.84 -1.18 28.59
CA GLU A 75 3.54 -0.24 29.49
C GLU A 75 2.78 1.07 29.75
N ASP A 76 1.82 1.47 28.91
CA ASP A 76 1.15 2.79 29.05
C ASP A 76 -0.38 2.76 28.79
N ALA A 77 -0.99 1.57 28.69
CA ALA A 77 -2.38 1.42 28.24
C ALA A 77 -2.69 2.18 26.94
N THR A 78 -1.67 2.39 26.10
CA THR A 78 -1.78 3.07 24.82
C THR A 78 -1.93 2.02 23.72
N VAL A 79 -3.00 2.13 22.94
CA VAL A 79 -3.15 1.36 21.70
C VAL A 79 -2.44 2.11 20.58
N SER A 80 -1.46 1.46 19.97
CA SER A 80 -0.81 1.96 18.76
C SER A 80 -1.41 1.28 17.54
N THR A 81 -1.60 2.03 16.46
CA THR A 81 -2.06 1.46 15.18
C THR A 81 -0.83 1.08 14.38
N GLN A 82 -0.63 -0.21 14.13
CA GLN A 82 0.43 -0.70 13.26
C GLN A 82 -0.16 -1.18 11.94
N PHE A 83 0.44 -0.77 10.84
CA PHE A 83 0.04 -1.19 9.49
C PHE A 83 0.92 -2.35 9.02
N PHE A 84 0.32 -3.28 8.29
CA PHE A 84 0.94 -4.48 7.74
C PHE A 84 0.55 -4.59 6.27
N TYR A 85 1.54 -4.74 5.41
CA TYR A 85 1.34 -5.07 4.01
C TYR A 85 1.13 -6.58 3.90
N GLU A 86 -0.07 -7.01 3.47
CA GLU A 86 -0.41 -8.44 3.34
C GLU A 86 0.28 -9.10 2.14
N GLY A 87 0.78 -8.30 1.19
CA GLY A 87 1.46 -8.82 0.02
C GLY A 87 0.52 -9.46 -0.99
N SER A 88 1.07 -10.37 -1.79
CA SER A 88 0.32 -11.07 -2.83
C SER A 88 -0.72 -12.04 -2.26
N PRO A 89 -1.93 -12.11 -2.85
CA PRO A 89 -2.27 -11.56 -4.17
C PRO A 89 -2.71 -10.09 -4.12
N TYR A 90 -1.95 -9.21 -4.80
CA TYR A 90 -2.44 -7.89 -5.17
C TYR A 90 -3.32 -8.03 -6.41
N GLU A 91 -4.43 -7.29 -6.44
CA GLU A 91 -5.40 -7.37 -7.52
C GLU A 91 -5.11 -6.26 -8.54
N TYR A 92 -4.98 -6.66 -9.81
CA TYR A 92 -5.05 -5.72 -10.92
C TYR A 92 -6.52 -5.42 -11.16
N GLU A 93 -6.88 -4.14 -11.15
CA GLU A 93 -8.17 -3.70 -11.66
C GLU A 93 -8.15 -3.99 -13.16
N VAL A 94 -8.79 -5.10 -13.54
CA VAL A 94 -8.99 -5.46 -14.93
C VAL A 94 -9.96 -4.42 -15.48
N LEU A 95 -9.41 -3.39 -16.13
CA LEU A 95 -10.20 -2.63 -17.09
C LEU A 95 -10.70 -3.67 -18.10
N GLU A 96 -11.99 -3.99 -18.04
CA GLU A 96 -12.65 -4.72 -19.12
C GLU A 96 -12.53 -3.85 -20.38
N GLU A 97 -11.41 -3.95 -21.10
CA GLU A 97 -11.24 -3.42 -22.45
C GLU A 97 -11.97 -4.29 -23.49
N GLU A 98 -13.10 -4.89 -23.09
CA GLU A 98 -14.06 -5.43 -24.03
C GLU A 98 -15.27 -4.50 -23.98
N GLN A 99 -15.30 -3.52 -24.87
CA GLN A 99 -16.37 -3.41 -25.87
C GLN A 99 -15.90 -2.49 -27.00
N ARG A 100 -15.54 -3.19 -28.08
CA ARG A 100 -15.23 -2.79 -29.44
C ARG A 100 -16.19 -1.77 -30.05
#